data_AF-A0A9X9QBE4-F1
#
_entry.id   AF-A0A9X9QBE4-F1
#
_cell.length_a   1.000
_cell.length_b   1.000
_cell.length_c   1.000
_cell.angle_alpha   90.00
_cell.angle_beta   90.00
_cell.angle_gamma   90.00
#
_symmetry.space_group_name_H-M   'P 1'
#
loop_
_entity.id
_entity.type
_entity.pdbx_description
1 polymer ?
#
loop_
_entity_poly.entity_id
_entity_poly.type
_entity_poly.pdbx_seq_one_letter_code
_entity_poly.pdbx_strand_id
1 'polypeptide(L)'
;MRGTDNDYQADFLTKRIGSSNAQSKVHQWSDVRVLGEFTKKKSSGQRNEKFYQLSRLALQVFYTQPLRHFVHGFTAFKSNFELWVYNRSGAYSSGLFNIEDDKEKLMRAICSYLLMSDQELGIDSSIEKANGRSSVSIYDEKQKETRKFDINPNPFFMVGTIVTRGTTCFETLEKNSVVKYSWVRTPGKSEIDFLQHAHGIDGVVE
;
A
#
# COMPACT_ATOMS: atom_id res chain seq x y z
N MET A 1 7.88 15.34 -4.32
CA MET A 1 6.81 15.07 -3.34
C MET A 1 7.42 15.01 -1.95
N ARG A 2 6.69 15.25 -0.84
CA ARG A 2 7.23 15.04 0.53
C ARG A 2 6.83 13.67 1.06
N GLY A 3 7.74 12.98 1.75
CA GLY A 3 7.45 11.70 2.42
C GLY A 3 8.66 10.77 2.58
N THR A 4 9.70 10.96 1.77
CA THR A 4 11.01 10.31 1.90
C THR A 4 12.09 11.31 1.50
N ASP A 5 13.35 11.06 1.85
CA ASP A 5 14.49 11.92 1.50
C ASP A 5 14.87 11.84 0.01
N ASN A 6 14.07 11.17 -0.82
CA ASN A 6 14.34 11.00 -2.25
C ASN A 6 13.47 11.95 -3.09
N ASP A 7 14.08 12.64 -4.05
CA ASP A 7 13.42 13.55 -4.99
C ASP A 7 12.67 12.83 -6.13
N TYR A 8 11.88 11.82 -5.80
CA TYR A 8 11.04 11.14 -6.80
C TYR A 8 9.78 11.93 -7.11
N GLN A 9 9.44 11.97 -8.39
CA GLN A 9 8.23 12.58 -8.93
C GLN A 9 7.57 11.57 -9.85
N ALA A 10 6.27 11.34 -9.63
CA ALA A 10 5.43 10.58 -10.55
C ALA A 10 4.87 11.52 -11.62
N ASP A 11 4.74 11.03 -12.85
CA ASP A 11 4.15 11.79 -13.94
C ASP A 11 2.63 11.97 -13.76
N PHE A 12 1.95 10.98 -13.17
CA PHE A 12 0.53 11.04 -12.82
C PHE A 12 0.27 10.42 -11.46
N LEU A 13 -0.61 11.07 -10.70
CA LEU A 13 -1.13 10.56 -9.44
C LEU A 13 -2.59 10.99 -9.28
N THR A 14 -3.38 10.13 -8.64
CA THR A 14 -4.72 10.48 -8.13
C THR A 14 -4.69 10.68 -6.62
N LYS A 15 -5.55 11.58 -6.13
CA LYS A 15 -5.75 11.88 -4.70
C LYS A 15 -7.24 11.80 -4.34
N ARG A 16 -7.53 11.59 -3.07
CA ARG A 16 -8.90 11.68 -2.54
C ARG A 16 -9.47 13.08 -2.70
N ILE A 17 -10.71 13.17 -3.18
CA ILE A 17 -11.49 14.41 -3.25
C ILE A 17 -11.80 14.87 -1.80
N GLY A 18 -11.47 16.13 -1.48
CA GLY A 18 -11.69 16.71 -0.15
C GLY A 18 -10.56 16.49 0.87
N SER A 19 -9.36 16.06 0.44
CA SER A 19 -8.18 16.11 1.31
C SER A 19 -7.93 17.55 1.76
N SER A 20 -7.71 17.78 3.06
CA SER A 20 -7.46 19.10 3.67
C SER A 20 -6.25 19.84 3.07
N ASN A 21 -5.39 19.12 2.33
CA ASN A 21 -4.24 19.65 1.60
C ASN A 21 -4.50 19.90 0.10
N ALA A 22 -5.76 19.89 -0.37
CA ALA A 22 -6.08 20.09 -1.79
C ALA A 22 -5.56 21.43 -2.37
N GLN A 23 -5.33 22.44 -1.53
CA GLN A 23 -4.78 23.75 -1.90
C GLN A 23 -3.26 23.89 -1.69
N SER A 24 -2.60 22.90 -1.09
CA SER A 24 -1.14 22.88 -0.98
C SER A 24 -0.52 22.55 -2.33
N LYS A 25 0.42 23.40 -2.81
CA LYS A 25 1.24 23.10 -3.99
C LYS A 25 2.20 21.92 -3.78
N VAL A 26 2.35 21.43 -2.54
CA VAL A 26 3.27 20.35 -2.19
C VAL A 26 2.48 19.05 -2.05
N HIS A 27 2.68 18.13 -2.99
CA HIS A 27 2.08 16.79 -2.94
C HIS A 27 2.82 15.87 -1.96
N GLN A 28 2.08 15.13 -1.13
CA GLN A 28 2.60 14.10 -0.22
C GLN A 28 2.38 12.70 -0.79
N TRP A 29 3.32 11.80 -0.54
CA TRP A 29 3.22 10.39 -0.96
C TRP A 29 2.07 9.63 -0.25
N SER A 30 1.71 10.04 0.97
CA SER A 30 0.55 9.53 1.72
C SER A 30 -0.79 9.79 1.02
N ASP A 31 -0.86 10.79 0.13
CA ASP A 31 -2.06 11.11 -0.64
C ASP A 31 -2.19 10.29 -1.93
N VAL A 32 -1.13 9.61 -2.36
CA VAL A 32 -1.10 8.95 -3.67
C VAL A 32 -2.00 7.71 -3.68
N ARG A 33 -2.86 7.60 -4.69
CA ARG A 33 -3.78 6.46 -4.84
C ARG A 33 -3.41 5.55 -6.00
N VAL A 34 -3.07 6.10 -7.15
CA VAL A 34 -2.62 5.35 -8.33
C VAL A 34 -1.37 6.00 -8.89
N LEU A 35 -0.48 5.19 -9.47
CA LEU A 35 0.75 5.64 -10.11
C LEU A 35 0.65 5.59 -11.63
N GLY A 36 1.13 6.62 -12.33
CA GLY A 36 1.24 6.60 -13.79
C GLY A 36 2.60 7.12 -14.24
N GLU A 37 3.19 6.42 -15.21
CA GLU A 37 4.46 6.76 -15.84
C GLU A 37 4.31 6.86 -17.36
N PHE A 38 4.88 7.89 -17.98
CA PHE A 38 4.67 8.15 -19.42
C PHE A 38 5.99 8.28 -20.16
N THR A 39 5.97 7.95 -21.45
CA THR A 39 7.06 8.28 -22.37
C THR A 39 6.53 8.41 -23.79
N LYS A 40 7.12 9.33 -24.55
CA LYS A 40 6.85 9.49 -25.99
C LYS A 40 7.55 8.43 -26.86
N LYS A 41 8.38 7.58 -26.24
CA LYS A 41 9.11 6.50 -26.91
C LYS A 41 8.24 5.24 -27.00
N LYS A 42 8.56 4.34 -27.94
CA LYS A 42 7.91 3.04 -28.05
C LYS A 42 8.28 2.15 -26.84
N SER A 43 7.45 1.15 -26.54
CA SER A 43 7.70 0.20 -25.43
C SER A 43 8.98 -0.62 -25.61
N SER A 44 9.32 -0.96 -26.86
CA SER A 44 10.59 -1.63 -27.20
C SER A 44 11.78 -0.82 -26.68
N GLY A 45 12.55 -1.41 -25.77
CA GLY A 45 13.72 -0.78 -25.15
C GLY A 45 13.41 0.23 -24.03
N GLN A 46 12.14 0.45 -23.68
CA GLN A 46 11.75 1.38 -22.60
C GLN A 46 10.89 0.72 -21.52
N ARG A 47 10.28 -0.43 -21.81
CA ARG A 47 9.41 -1.14 -20.87
C ARG A 47 10.09 -1.44 -19.54
N ASN A 48 11.33 -1.98 -19.56
CA ASN A 48 12.05 -2.32 -18.34
C ASN A 48 12.43 -1.07 -17.53
N GLU A 49 12.87 0.00 -18.20
CA GLU A 49 13.20 1.27 -17.55
C GLU A 49 11.98 1.85 -16.83
N LYS A 50 10.83 1.89 -17.51
CA LYS A 50 9.57 2.38 -16.94
C LYS A 50 9.04 1.47 -15.83
N PHE A 51 9.22 0.15 -15.95
CA PHE A 51 8.94 -0.78 -14.86
C PHE A 51 9.77 -0.49 -13.60
N TYR A 52 11.08 -0.27 -13.73
CA TYR A 52 11.93 0.09 -12.59
C TYR A 52 11.57 1.44 -11.98
N GLN A 53 11.23 2.44 -12.81
CA GLN A 53 10.74 3.73 -12.35
C GLN A 53 9.45 3.57 -11.54
N LEU A 54 8.45 2.90 -12.11
CA LEU A 54 7.17 2.65 -11.44
C LEU A 54 7.34 1.84 -10.15
N SER A 55 8.23 0.84 -10.14
CA SER A 55 8.57 0.05 -8.94
C SER A 55 9.12 0.92 -7.80
N ARG A 56 10.01 1.88 -8.12
CA ARG A 56 10.54 2.82 -7.13
C ARG A 56 9.47 3.75 -6.56
N LEU A 57 8.52 4.16 -7.38
CA LEU A 57 7.37 4.96 -6.91
C LEU A 57 6.44 4.13 -6.03
N ALA A 58 6.18 2.86 -6.39
CA ALA A 58 5.41 1.94 -5.55
C ALA A 58 6.07 1.75 -4.18
N LEU A 59 7.40 1.68 -4.13
CA LEU A 59 8.15 1.65 -2.87
C LEU A 59 7.89 2.89 -1.99
N GLN A 60 7.82 4.09 -2.58
CA GLN A 60 7.50 5.32 -1.84
C GLN A 60 6.08 5.29 -1.27
N VAL A 61 5.13 4.75 -2.05
CA VAL A 61 3.75 4.56 -1.59
C VAL A 61 3.72 3.59 -0.41
N PHE A 62 4.35 2.42 -0.51
CA PHE A 62 4.38 1.46 0.60
C PHE A 62 5.07 1.99 1.87
N TYR A 63 6.08 2.84 1.71
CA TYR A 63 6.78 3.45 2.84
C TYR A 63 5.91 4.49 3.57
N THR A 64 5.18 5.32 2.82
CA THR A 64 4.34 6.38 3.39
C THR A 64 2.91 5.94 3.71
N GLN A 65 2.51 4.78 3.22
CA GLN A 65 1.23 4.11 3.48
C GLN A 65 1.53 2.67 3.91
N PRO A 66 2.05 2.44 5.13
CA PRO A 66 2.54 1.14 5.60
C PRO A 66 1.57 -0.02 5.37
N LEU A 67 0.30 0.22 5.66
CA LEU A 67 -0.77 -0.77 5.58
C LEU A 67 -1.39 -0.88 4.18
N ARG A 68 -0.80 -0.24 3.17
CA ARG A 68 -1.24 -0.40 1.79
C ARG A 68 -1.05 -1.86 1.36
N HIS A 69 -2.15 -2.52 1.03
CA HIS A 69 -2.17 -3.90 0.57
C HIS A 69 -1.59 -4.03 -0.84
N PHE A 70 -2.03 -3.15 -1.74
CA PHE A 70 -1.55 -3.10 -3.11
C PHE A 70 -1.66 -1.69 -3.68
N VAL A 71 -0.92 -1.45 -4.76
CA VAL A 71 -0.88 -0.17 -5.48
C VAL A 71 -1.16 -0.45 -6.95
N HIS A 72 -2.23 0.13 -7.46
CA HIS A 72 -2.48 0.18 -8.90
C HIS A 72 -1.52 1.16 -9.56
N GLY A 73 -1.09 0.82 -10.77
CA GLY A 73 -0.40 1.76 -11.61
C GLY A 73 -0.50 1.41 -13.08
N PHE A 74 0.07 2.26 -13.92
CA PHE A 74 0.14 2.02 -15.36
C PHE A 74 1.34 2.71 -15.98
N THR A 75 1.80 2.17 -17.09
CA THR A 75 2.80 2.79 -17.95
C THR A 75 2.19 3.07 -19.31
N ALA A 76 2.35 4.29 -19.82
CA ALA A 76 1.93 4.67 -21.17
C ALA A 76 3.15 5.03 -22.03
N PHE A 77 3.25 4.38 -23.18
CA PHE A 77 4.26 4.58 -24.20
C PHE A 77 3.64 5.33 -25.39
N LYS A 78 4.42 5.50 -26.46
CA LYS A 78 3.95 6.17 -27.69
C LYS A 78 2.61 5.64 -28.23
N SER A 79 2.46 4.32 -28.28
CA SER A 79 1.33 3.63 -28.93
C SER A 79 0.72 2.53 -28.05
N ASN A 80 1.25 2.32 -26.85
CA ASN A 80 0.88 1.20 -26.00
C ASN A 80 0.72 1.65 -24.56
N PHE A 81 -0.08 0.91 -23.81
CA PHE A 81 -0.14 1.05 -22.37
C PHE A 81 -0.13 -0.32 -21.69
N GLU A 82 0.21 -0.34 -20.42
CA GLU A 82 0.29 -1.56 -19.62
C GLU A 82 -0.15 -1.23 -18.19
N LEU A 83 -1.06 -2.03 -17.65
CA LEU A 83 -1.58 -1.87 -16.30
C LEU A 83 -0.79 -2.76 -15.35
N TRP A 84 -0.60 -2.25 -14.13
CA TRP A 84 0.22 -2.88 -13.11
C TRP A 84 -0.49 -2.91 -11.76
N VAL A 85 -0.31 -3.99 -11.02
CA VAL A 85 -0.65 -4.08 -9.60
C VAL A 85 0.59 -4.51 -8.84
N TYR A 86 1.03 -3.68 -7.90
CA TYR A 86 2.11 -4.00 -6.99
C TYR A 86 1.52 -4.42 -5.65
N ASN A 87 1.96 -5.54 -5.10
CA ASN A 87 1.66 -5.94 -3.74
C ASN A 87 2.94 -6.43 -3.05
N ARG A 88 2.83 -6.92 -1.82
CA ARG A 88 3.99 -7.40 -1.06
C ARG A 88 4.62 -8.69 -1.59
N SER A 89 4.00 -9.33 -2.59
CA SER A 89 4.57 -10.48 -3.32
C SER A 89 5.31 -10.08 -4.60
N GLY A 90 5.14 -8.85 -5.09
CA GLY A 90 5.77 -8.38 -6.34
C GLY A 90 4.84 -7.56 -7.20
N ALA A 91 5.14 -7.52 -8.50
CA ALA A 91 4.41 -6.77 -9.50
C ALA A 91 3.74 -7.71 -10.50
N TYR A 92 2.47 -7.45 -10.78
CA TYR A 92 1.66 -8.16 -11.76
C TYR A 92 1.31 -7.19 -12.89
N SER A 93 1.35 -7.69 -14.12
CA SER A 93 1.11 -6.89 -15.31
C SER A 93 -0.03 -7.45 -16.13
N SER A 94 -0.81 -6.57 -16.74
CA SER A 94 -1.79 -6.95 -17.77
C SER A 94 -1.14 -7.38 -19.09
N GLY A 95 0.14 -7.11 -19.29
CA GLY A 95 0.75 -7.06 -20.62
C GLY A 95 0.40 -5.78 -21.38
N LEU A 96 1.04 -5.61 -22.54
CA LEU A 96 0.87 -4.43 -23.40
C LEU A 96 -0.44 -4.48 -24.19
N PHE A 97 -1.17 -3.38 -24.17
CA PHE A 97 -2.30 -3.09 -25.05
C PHE A 97 -1.91 -2.01 -26.07
N ASN A 98 -2.61 -1.95 -27.21
CA ASN A 98 -2.46 -0.85 -28.16
C ASN A 98 -3.44 0.27 -27.78
N ILE A 99 -2.98 1.51 -27.69
CA ILE A 99 -3.84 2.65 -27.33
C ILE A 99 -4.96 2.87 -28.35
N GLU A 100 -4.68 2.70 -29.65
CA GLU A 100 -5.66 2.95 -30.71
C GLU A 100 -6.74 1.87 -30.74
N ASP A 101 -6.30 0.59 -30.65
CA ASP A 101 -7.19 -0.56 -30.72
C ASP A 101 -7.96 -0.78 -29.40
N ASP A 102 -7.31 -0.52 -28.26
CA ASP A 102 -7.84 -0.80 -26.91
C ASP A 102 -8.21 0.47 -26.12
N LYS A 103 -8.53 1.58 -26.81
CA LYS A 103 -8.88 2.87 -26.17
C LYS A 103 -9.95 2.76 -25.08
N GLU A 104 -10.93 1.88 -25.26
CA GLU A 104 -11.98 1.65 -24.27
C GLU A 104 -11.43 1.03 -22.98
N LYS A 105 -10.46 0.11 -23.07
CA LYS A 105 -9.79 -0.47 -21.90
C LYS A 105 -9.00 0.59 -21.14
N LEU A 106 -8.31 1.47 -21.86
CA LEU A 106 -7.59 2.59 -21.25
C LEU A 106 -8.55 3.52 -20.50
N MET A 107 -9.62 3.96 -21.16
CA MET A 107 -10.64 4.82 -20.54
C MET A 107 -11.28 4.16 -19.33
N ARG A 108 -11.66 2.88 -19.45
CA ARG A 108 -12.23 2.11 -18.35
C ARG A 108 -11.25 2.02 -17.17
N ALA A 109 -9.98 1.74 -17.40
CA ALA A 109 -8.98 1.68 -16.33
C ALA A 109 -8.86 3.03 -15.59
N ILE A 110 -8.74 4.14 -16.32
CA ILE A 110 -8.66 5.48 -15.71
C ILE A 110 -9.94 5.83 -14.94
N CYS A 111 -11.12 5.61 -15.54
CA CYS A 111 -12.39 5.83 -14.85
C CYS A 111 -12.51 4.97 -13.59
N SER A 112 -12.15 3.68 -13.66
CA SER A 112 -12.14 2.80 -12.50
C SER A 112 -11.23 3.32 -11.39
N TYR A 113 -10.00 3.75 -11.70
CA TYR A 113 -9.09 4.32 -10.72
C TYR A 113 -9.63 5.57 -10.00
N LEU A 114 -10.46 6.36 -10.69
CA LEU A 114 -11.09 7.56 -10.13
C LEU A 114 -12.33 7.25 -9.28
N LEU A 115 -13.01 6.14 -9.55
CA LEU A 115 -14.27 5.76 -8.93
C LEU A 115 -14.12 4.71 -7.82
N MET A 116 -13.01 3.97 -7.82
CA MET A 116 -12.72 2.96 -6.81
C MET A 116 -12.65 3.57 -5.41
N SER A 117 -13.20 2.84 -4.45
CA SER A 117 -13.07 3.11 -3.03
C SER A 117 -11.61 3.00 -2.55
N ASP A 118 -11.30 3.56 -1.37
CA ASP A 118 -9.99 3.41 -0.75
C ASP A 118 -9.60 1.92 -0.61
N GLN A 119 -10.56 1.03 -0.29
CA GLN A 119 -10.35 -0.42 -0.17
C GLN A 119 -10.03 -1.09 -1.52
N GLU A 120 -10.77 -0.76 -2.59
CA GLU A 120 -10.48 -1.26 -3.95
C GLU A 120 -9.16 -0.72 -4.51
N LEU A 121 -8.70 0.41 -3.99
CA LEU A 121 -7.36 0.95 -4.24
C LEU A 121 -6.30 0.29 -3.37
N GLY A 122 -6.67 -0.58 -2.43
CA GLY A 122 -5.75 -1.34 -1.58
C GLY A 122 -5.33 -0.63 -0.30
N ILE A 123 -6.09 0.37 0.16
CA ILE A 123 -5.88 1.03 1.45
C ILE A 123 -6.58 0.21 2.53
N ASP A 124 -5.82 -0.11 3.57
CA ASP A 124 -6.36 -0.71 4.78
C ASP A 124 -7.20 0.29 5.58
N SER A 125 -8.33 -0.20 6.10
CA SER A 125 -9.27 0.56 6.94
C SER A 125 -9.39 -0.02 8.35
N SER A 126 -8.45 -0.87 8.78
CA SER A 126 -8.49 -1.52 10.09
C SER A 126 -8.09 -0.57 11.24
N ILE A 127 -7.32 0.48 10.94
CA ILE A 127 -7.05 1.57 11.88
C ILE A 127 -8.15 2.63 11.75
N GLU A 128 -8.96 2.74 12.80
CA GLU A 128 -9.95 3.80 12.95
C GLU A 128 -9.25 5.10 13.41
N LYS A 129 -9.61 6.23 12.81
CA LYS A 129 -9.14 7.56 13.21
C LYS A 129 -10.32 8.44 13.60
N ALA A 130 -10.43 8.80 14.87
CA ALA A 130 -11.50 9.64 15.38
C ALA A 130 -10.97 10.59 16.46
N ASN A 131 -11.35 11.88 16.40
CA ASN A 131 -10.98 12.89 17.40
C ASN A 131 -9.47 12.97 17.69
N GLY A 132 -8.63 12.79 16.66
CA GLY A 132 -7.16 12.78 16.80
C GLY A 132 -6.57 11.51 17.42
N ARG A 133 -7.39 10.52 17.77
CA ARG A 133 -6.96 9.20 18.25
C ARG A 133 -6.99 8.18 17.13
N SER A 134 -6.08 7.21 17.21
CA SER A 134 -6.04 6.05 16.31
C SER A 134 -6.23 4.78 17.11
N SER A 135 -7.09 3.89 16.64
CA SER A 135 -7.42 2.67 17.36
C SER A 135 -7.64 1.49 16.43
N VAL A 136 -7.37 0.28 16.92
CA VAL A 136 -7.61 -0.97 16.20
C VAL A 136 -8.52 -1.86 17.04
N SER A 137 -9.49 -2.49 16.38
CA SER A 137 -10.39 -3.47 17.00
C SER A 137 -9.99 -4.88 16.54
N ILE A 138 -9.69 -5.76 17.49
CA ILE A 138 -9.27 -7.14 17.23
C ILE A 138 -10.25 -8.07 17.91
N TYR A 139 -10.79 -9.04 17.17
CA TYR A 139 -11.63 -10.09 17.74
C TYR A 139 -10.75 -11.15 18.41
N ASP A 140 -10.99 -11.38 19.70
CA ASP A 140 -10.34 -12.42 20.48
C ASP A 140 -11.20 -13.69 20.44
N GLU A 141 -10.74 -14.71 19.72
CA GLU A 141 -11.46 -15.98 19.62
C GLU A 141 -11.54 -16.74 20.95
N LYS A 142 -10.55 -16.60 21.85
CA LYS A 142 -10.52 -17.28 23.14
C LYS A 142 -11.57 -16.68 24.08
N GLN A 143 -11.62 -15.35 24.16
CA GLN A 143 -12.53 -14.63 25.05
C GLN A 143 -13.90 -14.34 24.39
N LYS A 144 -14.03 -14.60 23.08
CA LYS A 144 -15.22 -14.33 22.26
C LYS A 144 -15.68 -12.87 22.32
N GLU A 145 -14.74 -11.95 22.42
CA GLU A 145 -14.99 -10.51 22.51
C GLU A 145 -14.09 -9.71 21.56
N THR A 146 -14.52 -8.51 21.22
CA THR A 146 -13.69 -7.57 20.47
C THR A 146 -12.96 -6.66 21.43
N ARG A 147 -11.63 -6.72 21.42
CA ARG A 147 -10.77 -5.82 22.20
C ARG A 147 -10.37 -4.63 21.33
N LYS A 148 -10.45 -3.43 21.90
CA LYS A 148 -10.06 -2.18 21.23
C LYS A 148 -8.78 -1.65 21.84
N PHE A 149 -7.80 -1.37 20.99
CA PHE A 149 -6.50 -0.84 21.39
C PHE A 149 -6.30 0.56 20.82
N ASP A 150 -6.07 1.54 21.68
CA ASP A 150 -5.57 2.84 21.26
C ASP A 150 -4.08 2.71 20.94
N ILE A 151 -3.66 3.22 19.77
CA ILE A 151 -2.29 3.06 19.25
C ILE A 151 -1.67 4.41 18.89
N ASN A 152 -0.34 4.46 18.92
CA ASN A 152 0.40 5.51 18.24
C ASN A 152 0.25 5.30 16.72
N PRO A 153 -0.29 6.28 15.95
CA PRO A 153 -0.48 6.13 14.50
C PRO A 153 0.83 6.04 13.71
N ASN A 154 1.96 6.45 14.30
CA ASN A 154 3.26 6.32 13.68
C ASN A 154 3.85 4.96 14.08
N PRO A 155 4.07 4.04 13.12
CA PRO A 155 4.66 2.74 13.43
C PRO A 155 6.10 2.93 13.92
N PHE A 156 6.48 2.22 14.98
CA PHE A 156 7.86 2.22 15.48
C PHE A 156 8.76 1.26 14.66
N PHE A 157 8.14 0.32 13.94
CA PHE A 157 8.83 -0.61 13.04
C PHE A 157 8.03 -0.82 11.76
N MET A 158 8.71 -0.80 10.62
CA MET A 158 8.14 -1.07 9.30
C MET A 158 9.20 -1.64 8.36
N VAL A 159 8.85 -2.67 7.58
CA VAL A 159 9.71 -3.16 6.51
C VAL A 159 9.50 -2.33 5.23
N GLY A 160 10.54 -1.59 4.84
CA GLY A 160 10.55 -0.67 3.70
C GLY A 160 10.94 -1.28 2.35
N THR A 161 10.60 -2.55 2.07
CA THR A 161 10.87 -3.19 0.78
C THR A 161 9.58 -3.52 0.02
N ILE A 162 9.69 -3.70 -1.31
CA ILE A 162 8.54 -4.06 -2.17
C ILE A 162 8.09 -5.49 -1.89
N VAL A 163 9.01 -6.45 -1.97
CA VAL A 163 8.71 -7.89 -1.81
C VAL A 163 9.13 -8.36 -0.42
N THR A 164 8.15 -8.62 0.45
CA THR A 164 8.37 -8.97 1.86
C THR A 164 7.06 -9.42 2.52
N ARG A 165 7.10 -9.78 3.80
CA ARG A 165 5.91 -9.86 4.65
C ARG A 165 5.28 -8.50 4.93
N GLY A 166 5.97 -7.39 4.63
CA GLY A 166 5.44 -6.03 4.82
C GLY A 166 5.13 -5.74 6.29
N THR A 167 5.88 -6.35 7.21
CA THR A 167 5.61 -6.28 8.64
C THR A 167 5.65 -4.82 9.11
N THR A 168 4.57 -4.41 9.77
CA THR A 168 4.42 -3.08 10.36
C THR A 168 3.92 -3.25 11.80
N CYS A 169 4.58 -2.59 12.74
CA CYS A 169 4.23 -2.67 14.16
C CYS A 169 3.92 -1.28 14.72
N PHE A 170 2.83 -1.21 15.47
CA PHE A 170 2.38 -0.04 16.18
C PHE A 170 2.41 -0.31 17.69
N GLU A 171 2.87 0.67 18.45
CA GLU A 171 2.86 0.61 19.91
C GLU A 171 1.45 0.98 20.42
N THR A 172 0.91 0.24 21.38
CA THR A 172 -0.30 0.68 22.09
C THR A 172 0.03 1.87 22.98
N LEU A 173 -0.92 2.78 23.21
CA LEU A 173 -0.69 3.94 24.08
C LEU A 173 -0.40 3.53 25.53
N GLU A 174 -0.90 2.37 25.96
CA GLU A 174 -0.62 1.76 27.27
C GLU A 174 0.79 1.17 27.37
N LYS A 175 1.50 1.00 26.24
CA LYS A 175 2.86 0.44 26.14
C LYS A 175 3.03 -0.96 26.73
N ASN A 176 1.94 -1.72 26.80
CA ASN A 176 1.92 -3.12 27.26
C ASN A 176 1.88 -4.13 26.11
N SER A 177 1.56 -3.67 24.90
CA SER A 177 1.28 -4.54 23.75
C SER A 177 1.74 -3.88 22.45
N VAL A 178 1.87 -4.70 21.41
CA VAL A 178 2.19 -4.25 20.04
C VAL A 178 1.13 -4.78 19.08
N VAL A 179 0.58 -3.88 18.27
CA VAL A 179 -0.27 -4.28 17.14
C VAL A 179 0.62 -4.53 15.93
N LYS A 180 0.61 -5.77 15.44
CA LYS A 180 1.44 -6.20 14.31
C LYS A 180 0.59 -6.56 13.10
N TYR A 181 0.92 -5.95 11.97
CA TYR A 181 0.40 -6.31 10.65
C TYR A 181 1.49 -7.04 9.88
N SER A 182 1.14 -8.15 9.21
CA SER A 182 2.08 -8.91 8.39
C SER A 182 1.33 -9.75 7.35
N TRP A 183 1.87 -9.79 6.14
CA TRP A 183 1.40 -10.70 5.09
C TRP A 183 1.81 -12.13 5.41
N VAL A 184 0.85 -13.04 5.31
CA VAL A 184 1.06 -14.47 5.52
C VAL A 184 1.45 -15.10 4.19
N ARG A 185 2.58 -15.83 4.18
CA ARG A 185 3.14 -16.45 2.96
C ARG A 185 2.50 -17.81 2.63
N THR A 186 1.97 -18.48 3.65
CA THR A 186 1.47 -19.85 3.52
C THR A 186 0.15 -19.97 4.29
N PRO A 187 -0.92 -20.47 3.65
CA PRO A 187 -2.11 -20.90 4.39
C PRO A 187 -1.72 -21.98 5.41
N GLY A 188 -2.26 -21.93 6.62
CA GLY A 188 -1.95 -22.89 7.69
C GLY A 188 -1.84 -22.23 9.06
N LYS A 189 -0.96 -22.75 9.92
CA LYS A 189 -0.75 -22.24 11.28
C LYS A 189 -0.29 -20.78 11.24
N SER A 190 -1.03 -19.92 11.92
CA SER A 190 -0.73 -18.50 12.07
C SER A 190 0.46 -18.28 13.02
N GLU A 191 1.05 -17.09 13.00
CA GLU A 191 2.05 -16.71 14.01
C GLU A 191 1.48 -16.81 15.43
N ILE A 192 0.19 -16.50 15.60
CA ILE A 192 -0.53 -16.64 16.87
C ILE A 192 -0.53 -18.10 17.33
N ASP A 193 -0.77 -19.04 16.42
CA ASP A 193 -0.75 -20.46 16.76
C ASP A 193 0.64 -20.88 17.26
N PHE A 194 1.71 -20.39 16.63
CA PHE A 194 3.07 -20.68 17.08
C PHE A 194 3.40 -20.05 18.44
N LEU A 195 2.96 -18.82 18.69
CA LEU A 195 3.12 -18.16 20.00
C LEU A 195 2.39 -18.93 21.10
N GLN A 196 1.19 -19.46 20.82
CA GLN A 196 0.47 -20.30 21.78
C GLN A 196 1.21 -21.59 22.11
N HIS A 197 1.84 -22.25 21.13
CA HIS A 197 2.67 -23.44 21.41
C HIS A 197 3.93 -23.11 22.21
N ALA A 198 4.41 -21.87 22.13
CA ALA A 198 5.61 -21.39 22.84
C ALA A 198 5.29 -20.73 24.19
N HIS A 199 4.02 -20.78 24.64
CA HIS A 199 3.60 -20.18 25.90
C HIS A 199 4.40 -20.76 27.09
N GLY A 200 4.92 -19.89 27.95
CA GLY A 200 5.74 -20.26 29.11
C GLY A 200 7.23 -20.43 28.83
N ILE A 201 7.70 -20.22 27.59
CA ILE A 201 9.14 -20.14 27.28
C ILE A 201 9.66 -18.76 27.65
N ASP A 202 10.76 -18.71 28.42
CA ASP A 202 11.38 -17.46 28.83
C ASP A 202 11.79 -16.60 27.62
N GLY A 203 11.43 -15.31 27.66
CA GLY A 203 11.64 -14.37 26.56
C GLY A 203 10.60 -14.40 25.42
N VAL A 204 9.56 -15.24 25.47
CA VAL A 204 8.44 -15.21 24.50
C VAL A 204 7.27 -14.40 25.08
N VAL A 205 6.83 -13.37 24.36
CA VAL A 205 5.68 -12.51 24.73
C VAL A 205 4.43 -13.03 24.03
N GLU A 206 3.32 -13.19 24.78
CA GLU A 206 1.99 -13.55 24.26
C GLU A 206 1.19 -12.31 23.84
#